data_AF-A0A7C6BAG7-F1
#
_entry.id   AF-A0A7C6BAG7-F1
#
_cell.length_a   1.000
_cell.length_b   1.000
_cell.length_c   1.000
_cell.angle_alpha   90.00
_cell.angle_beta   90.00
_cell.angle_gamma   90.00
#
_symmetry.space_group_name_H-M   'P 1'
#
loop_
_entity.id
_entity.type
_entity.pdbx_description
1 polymer ?
#
loop_
_entity_poly.entity_id
_entity_poly.type
_entity_poly.pdbx_seq_one_letter_code
_entity_poly.pdbx_strand_id
1 'polypeptide(L)'
;MNALVLKSLAFAAVLIIATIAVVMYMDIDLSDTVNAITMGGAIAIATLTSAVSAKYINQMKTDKATGELLEDNWDGIGERSNELPSGWAYTFLAVFMWSMWYGLIGYPVFTYNQIGEYNEEVLAHKAKYEEKFANATEDDLKNMGKSLFFVQCAPCHGNTGDGLSGKAHDFTKRISYEQVLDVIKNGSNKLGYP
;
A
#
# COMPACT_ATOMS: atom_id res chain seq x y z
N MET A 1 4.46 32.22 -16.12
CA MET A 1 4.51 30.76 -15.87
C MET A 1 4.36 30.04 -17.20
N ASN A 2 5.30 29.16 -17.61
CA ASN A 2 5.22 28.47 -18.92
C ASN A 2 4.00 27.52 -18.95
N ALA A 3 3.38 27.33 -20.13
CA ALA A 3 2.25 26.44 -20.35
C ALA A 3 2.47 25.03 -19.77
N LEU A 4 3.69 24.51 -19.80
CA LEU A 4 4.04 23.22 -19.17
C LEU A 4 3.86 23.25 -17.64
N VAL A 5 4.31 24.32 -16.98
CA VAL A 5 4.18 24.47 -15.52
C VAL A 5 2.70 24.59 -15.14
N LEU A 6 1.93 25.37 -15.90
CA LEU A 6 0.49 25.50 -15.68
C LEU A 6 -0.25 24.16 -15.85
N LYS A 7 0.04 23.41 -16.92
CA LYS A 7 -0.55 22.09 -17.15
C LYS A 7 -0.16 21.09 -16.06
N SER A 8 1.08 21.11 -15.60
CA SER A 8 1.56 20.23 -14.53
C SER A 8 0.91 20.54 -13.18
N LEU A 9 0.78 21.82 -12.83
CA LEU A 9 0.08 22.23 -11.60
C LEU A 9 -1.42 21.90 -11.65
N ALA A 10 -2.06 22.11 -12.81
CA ALA A 10 -3.45 21.71 -13.01
C ALA A 10 -3.65 20.20 -12.85
N PHE A 11 -2.75 19.39 -13.40
CA PHE A 11 -2.77 17.94 -13.23
C PHE A 11 -2.60 17.52 -11.76
N ALA A 12 -1.65 18.14 -11.04
CA ALA A 12 -1.47 17.92 -9.61
C ALA A 12 -2.74 18.23 -8.80
N ALA A 13 -3.37 19.37 -9.09
CA ALA A 13 -4.60 19.79 -8.43
C ALA A 13 -5.74 18.79 -8.68
N VAL A 14 -5.90 18.29 -9.90
CA VAL A 14 -6.88 17.25 -10.23
C VAL A 14 -6.63 15.97 -9.43
N LEU A 15 -5.37 15.51 -9.32
CA LEU A 15 -5.03 14.32 -8.53
C LEU A 15 -5.34 14.52 -7.03
N ILE A 16 -5.02 15.69 -6.48
CA ILE A 16 -5.30 16.00 -5.08
C ILE A 16 -6.81 16.06 -4.82
N ILE A 17 -7.57 16.73 -5.69
CA ILE A 17 -9.04 16.80 -5.59
C ILE A 17 -9.66 15.40 -5.67
N ALA A 18 -9.21 14.58 -6.62
CA ALA A 18 -9.68 13.20 -6.73
C ALA A 18 -9.37 12.38 -5.46
N THR A 19 -8.17 12.55 -4.90
CA THR A 19 -7.78 11.87 -3.64
C THR A 19 -8.67 12.31 -2.48
N ILE A 20 -8.90 13.62 -2.32
CA ILE A 20 -9.81 14.16 -1.30
C ILE A 20 -11.23 13.62 -1.49
N ALA A 21 -11.72 13.58 -2.73
CA ALA A 21 -13.06 13.07 -3.04
C ALA A 21 -13.20 11.58 -2.66
N VAL A 22 -12.18 10.76 -2.89
CA VAL A 22 -12.16 9.35 -2.48
C VAL A 22 -12.18 9.23 -0.95
N VAL A 23 -11.34 9.99 -0.25
CA VAL A 23 -11.29 10.02 1.22
C VAL A 23 -12.64 10.37 1.82
N MET A 24 -13.32 11.37 1.26
CA MET A 24 -14.67 11.78 1.69
C MET A 24 -15.74 10.73 1.33
N TYR A 25 -15.66 10.13 0.14
CA TYR A 25 -16.63 9.13 -0.31
C TYR A 25 -16.56 7.83 0.50
N MET A 26 -15.35 7.41 0.88
CA MET A 26 -15.10 6.21 1.66
C MET A 26 -15.18 6.44 3.18
N ASP A 27 -15.47 7.67 3.62
CA ASP A 27 -15.54 8.06 5.03
C ASP A 27 -14.29 7.63 5.83
N ILE A 28 -13.10 7.88 5.24
CA ILE A 28 -11.83 7.48 5.84
C ILE A 28 -11.55 8.36 7.06
N ASP A 29 -11.37 7.71 8.21
CA ASP A 29 -11.02 8.38 9.47
C ASP A 29 -9.59 8.93 9.43
N LEU A 30 -9.45 10.25 9.31
CA LEU A 30 -8.16 10.95 9.34
C LEU A 30 -7.67 11.26 10.76
N SER A 31 -8.40 10.88 11.81
CA SER A 31 -7.87 10.91 13.17
C SER A 31 -6.90 9.75 13.42
N ASP A 32 -7.03 8.66 12.66
CA ASP A 32 -6.04 7.60 12.60
C ASP A 32 -4.72 8.10 11.99
N THR A 33 -3.62 7.82 12.69
CA THR A 33 -2.30 8.35 12.32
C THR A 33 -1.81 7.81 10.98
N VAL A 34 -2.11 6.54 10.65
CA VAL A 34 -1.70 5.92 9.40
C VAL A 34 -2.46 6.55 8.23
N ASN A 35 -3.76 6.73 8.38
CA ASN A 35 -4.59 7.38 7.36
C ASN A 35 -4.17 8.85 7.13
N ALA A 36 -3.90 9.60 8.21
CA ALA A 36 -3.45 10.99 8.12
C ALA A 36 -2.09 11.11 7.41
N ILE A 37 -1.10 10.29 7.79
CA ILE A 37 0.22 10.28 7.14
C ILE A 37 0.11 9.87 5.68
N THR A 38 -0.73 8.87 5.37
CA THR A 38 -0.96 8.42 3.99
C THR A 38 -1.55 9.54 3.13
N MET A 39 -2.53 10.27 3.65
CA MET A 39 -3.13 11.41 2.96
C MET A 39 -2.11 12.54 2.74
N GLY A 40 -1.34 12.90 3.78
CA GLY A 40 -0.26 13.88 3.67
C GLY A 40 0.80 13.47 2.64
N GLY A 41 1.19 12.20 2.64
CA GLY A 41 2.12 11.61 1.68
C GLY A 41 1.59 11.68 0.25
N ALA A 42 0.32 11.34 0.01
CA ALA A 42 -0.29 11.42 -1.31
C ALA A 42 -0.28 12.85 -1.88
N ILE A 43 -0.64 13.85 -1.06
CA ILE A 43 -0.59 15.27 -1.45
C ILE A 43 0.85 15.70 -1.74
N ALA A 44 1.80 15.31 -0.88
CA ALA A 44 3.21 15.64 -1.04
C ALA A 44 3.77 15.04 -2.34
N ILE A 45 3.49 13.77 -2.63
CA ILE A 45 3.93 13.10 -3.86
C ILE A 45 3.35 13.78 -5.09
N ALA A 46 2.05 14.06 -5.13
CA ALA A 46 1.41 14.70 -6.28
C ALA A 46 2.01 16.09 -6.55
N THR A 47 2.25 16.86 -5.50
CA THR A 47 2.82 18.22 -5.58
C THR A 47 4.29 18.18 -5.99
N LEU A 48 5.12 17.41 -5.29
CA LEU A 48 6.56 17.32 -5.54
C LEU A 48 6.84 16.76 -6.92
N THR A 49 6.16 15.69 -7.33
CA THR A 49 6.35 15.08 -8.66
C THR A 49 6.04 16.07 -9.76
N SER A 50 4.92 16.81 -9.63
CA SER A 50 4.51 17.81 -10.62
C SER A 50 5.50 18.98 -10.67
N ALA A 51 5.91 19.51 -9.52
CA ALA A 51 6.87 20.60 -9.44
C ALA A 51 8.25 20.21 -10.02
N VAL A 52 8.77 19.04 -9.64
CA VAL A 52 10.04 18.48 -10.11
C VAL A 52 9.99 18.24 -11.61
N SER A 53 8.93 17.60 -12.11
CA SER A 53 8.76 17.33 -13.54
C SER A 53 8.69 18.64 -14.34
N ALA A 54 7.87 19.60 -13.89
CA ALA A 54 7.75 20.90 -14.54
C ALA A 54 9.08 21.66 -14.58
N LYS A 55 9.86 21.60 -13.49
CA LYS A 55 11.20 22.22 -13.42
C LYS A 55 12.16 21.55 -14.40
N TYR A 56 12.40 20.24 -14.25
CA TYR A 56 13.44 19.55 -15.00
C TYR A 56 13.11 19.35 -16.48
N ILE A 57 11.84 19.14 -16.87
CA ILE A 57 11.45 19.08 -18.29
C ILE A 57 11.68 20.41 -18.99
N ASN A 58 11.47 21.54 -18.30
CA ASN A 58 11.82 22.84 -18.87
C ASN A 58 13.33 23.02 -18.94
N GLN A 59 14.05 22.65 -17.89
CA GLN A 59 15.51 22.77 -17.84
C GLN A 59 16.17 21.96 -18.96
N MET A 60 15.79 20.70 -19.18
CA MET A 60 16.36 19.84 -20.23
C MET A 60 16.27 20.42 -21.66
N LYS A 61 15.34 21.34 -21.93
CA LYS A 61 15.18 21.94 -23.27
C LYS A 61 16.24 23.00 -23.58
N THR A 62 16.81 23.60 -22.55
CA THR A 62 17.69 24.78 -22.69
C THR A 62 19.05 24.58 -22.04
N ASP A 63 19.16 23.63 -21.12
CA ASP A 63 20.37 23.40 -20.36
C ASP A 63 21.45 22.75 -21.24
N LYS A 64 22.70 23.17 -21.02
CA LYS A 64 23.86 22.69 -21.77
C LYS A 64 24.98 22.43 -20.79
N ALA A 65 25.77 21.40 -21.07
CA ALA A 65 26.98 21.13 -20.31
C ALA A 65 27.92 22.35 -20.32
N THR A 66 28.39 22.74 -19.16
CA THR A 66 29.24 23.92 -18.93
C THR A 66 30.72 23.57 -18.79
N GLY A 67 31.04 22.30 -18.51
CA GLY A 67 32.40 21.80 -18.37
C GLY A 67 33.17 21.82 -19.69
N GLU A 68 34.49 21.96 -19.58
CA GLU A 68 35.41 21.86 -20.70
C GLU A 68 35.48 20.42 -21.21
N LEU A 69 35.72 20.25 -22.51
CA LEU A 69 35.93 18.92 -23.08
C LEU A 69 37.30 18.41 -22.63
N LEU A 70 37.35 17.21 -22.07
CA LEU A 70 38.60 16.55 -21.72
C LEU A 70 39.36 16.15 -22.99
N GLU A 71 40.68 16.01 -22.87
CA GLU A 71 41.56 15.65 -24.00
C GLU A 71 41.25 14.24 -24.54
N ASP A 72 40.88 13.33 -23.65
CA ASP A 72 40.58 11.95 -24.00
C ASP A 72 39.28 11.82 -24.79
N ASN A 73 39.36 11.04 -25.88
CA ASN A 73 38.24 10.75 -26.75
C ASN A 73 38.21 9.26 -27.09
N TRP A 74 37.01 8.67 -26.98
CA TRP A 74 36.77 7.27 -27.26
C TRP A 74 35.71 7.16 -28.36
N ASP A 75 36.12 6.73 -29.55
CA ASP A 75 35.22 6.54 -30.71
C ASP A 75 34.40 7.80 -31.07
N GLY A 76 35.05 8.96 -31.06
CA GLY A 76 34.40 10.24 -31.32
C GLY A 76 33.61 10.80 -30.13
N ILE A 77 33.49 10.09 -29.02
CA ILE A 77 32.81 10.54 -27.80
C ILE A 77 33.85 11.07 -26.80
N GLY A 78 33.75 12.36 -26.48
CA GLY A 78 34.57 13.01 -25.44
C GLY A 78 33.76 13.31 -24.18
N GLU A 79 34.41 13.25 -23.04
CA GLU A 79 33.81 13.57 -21.73
C GLU A 79 33.98 15.05 -21.39
N ARG A 80 33.07 15.61 -20.58
CA ARG A 80 33.15 17.01 -20.11
C ARG A 80 33.37 17.08 -18.61
N SER A 81 34.19 18.02 -18.17
CA SER A 81 34.48 18.31 -16.75
C SER A 81 33.35 19.09 -16.05
N ASN A 82 32.10 18.62 -16.17
CA ASN A 82 30.98 19.26 -15.48
C ASN A 82 31.08 19.05 -13.96
N GLU A 83 30.69 20.07 -13.20
CA GLU A 83 30.50 19.91 -11.76
C GLU A 83 29.36 18.94 -11.46
N LEU A 84 29.48 18.22 -10.35
CA LEU A 84 28.45 17.32 -9.86
C LEU A 84 27.16 18.12 -9.57
N PRO A 85 25.98 17.68 -10.06
CA PRO A 85 24.73 18.34 -9.73
C PRO A 85 24.52 18.37 -8.21
N SER A 86 24.47 19.57 -7.63
CA SER A 86 24.39 19.74 -6.17
C SER A 86 23.20 19.01 -5.55
N GLY A 87 22.04 18.99 -6.23
CA GLY A 87 20.88 18.22 -5.79
C GLY A 87 21.12 16.71 -5.69
N TRP A 88 21.92 16.14 -6.61
CA TRP A 88 22.34 14.74 -6.52
C TRP A 88 23.27 14.53 -5.32
N ALA A 89 24.26 15.42 -5.13
CA ALA A 89 25.22 15.33 -4.03
C ALA A 89 24.53 15.39 -2.66
N TYR A 90 23.60 16.34 -2.48
CA TYR A 90 22.81 16.46 -1.26
C TYR A 90 21.90 15.25 -1.03
N THR A 91 21.28 14.72 -2.08
CA THR A 91 20.41 13.53 -1.96
C THR A 91 21.22 12.30 -1.60
N PHE A 92 22.38 12.10 -2.23
CA PHE A 92 23.30 11.02 -1.91
C PHE A 92 23.72 11.09 -0.44
N LEU A 93 24.15 12.27 0.03
CA LEU A 93 24.55 12.47 1.42
C LEU A 93 23.37 12.26 2.38
N ALA A 94 22.17 12.74 2.05
CA ALA A 94 20.98 12.55 2.87
C ALA A 94 20.61 11.07 3.03
N VAL A 95 20.61 10.30 1.94
CA VAL A 95 20.34 8.85 1.99
C VAL A 95 21.43 8.11 2.75
N PHE A 96 22.70 8.49 2.57
CA PHE A 96 23.80 7.92 3.33
C PHE A 96 23.64 8.16 4.83
N MET A 97 23.38 9.40 5.24
CA MET A 97 23.14 9.76 6.65
C MET A 97 21.90 9.04 7.21
N TRP A 98 20.82 8.94 6.42
CA TRP A 98 19.62 8.19 6.80
C TRP A 98 19.92 6.71 7.01
N SER A 99 20.69 6.08 6.11
CA SER A 99 21.11 4.69 6.24
C SER A 99 21.92 4.45 7.51
N MET A 100 22.87 5.33 7.80
CA MET A 100 23.67 5.28 9.03
C MET A 100 22.80 5.43 10.28
N TRP A 101 21.88 6.40 10.29
CA TRP A 101 20.93 6.58 11.39
C TRP A 101 20.01 5.38 11.55
N TYR A 102 19.44 4.87 10.46
CA TYR A 102 18.50 3.76 10.46
C TYR A 102 19.14 2.48 10.99
N GLY A 103 20.35 2.14 10.52
CA GLY A 103 21.05 0.92 10.94
C GLY A 103 21.70 0.98 12.32
N LEU A 104 22.12 2.16 12.79
CA LEU A 104 22.84 2.31 14.05
C LEU A 104 21.98 2.80 15.22
N ILE A 105 20.91 3.55 14.96
CA ILE A 105 20.11 4.23 15.98
C ILE A 105 18.62 3.85 15.88
N GLY A 106 18.02 3.93 14.69
CA GLY A 106 16.58 3.74 14.51
C GLY A 106 16.14 2.28 14.70
N TYR A 107 16.75 1.38 13.94
CA TYR A 107 16.55 -0.07 14.01
C TYR A 107 17.91 -0.78 14.12
N PRO A 108 18.59 -0.68 15.27
CA PRO A 108 19.80 -1.46 15.50
C PRO A 108 19.56 -2.94 15.23
N VAL A 109 20.53 -3.59 14.57
CA VAL A 109 20.41 -4.95 14.01
C VAL A 109 20.01 -6.02 15.04
N PHE A 110 20.08 -5.73 16.34
CA PHE A 110 19.81 -6.67 17.43
C PHE A 110 18.65 -6.27 18.36
N THR A 111 17.96 -5.16 18.12
CA THR A 111 16.91 -4.66 19.04
C THR A 111 15.49 -4.90 18.54
N TYR A 112 15.30 -5.05 17.24
CA TYR A 112 13.98 -5.19 16.63
C TYR A 112 13.60 -6.66 16.38
N ASN A 113 12.35 -7.02 16.69
CA ASN A 113 11.80 -8.36 16.49
C ASN A 113 10.41 -8.29 15.86
N GLN A 114 10.31 -8.70 14.59
CA GLN A 114 9.06 -8.73 13.83
C GLN A 114 7.98 -9.59 14.51
N ILE A 115 8.36 -10.70 15.16
CA ILE A 115 7.42 -11.57 15.88
C ILE A 115 6.88 -10.86 17.12
N GLY A 116 7.74 -10.08 17.81
CA GLY A 116 7.34 -9.27 18.96
C GLY A 116 6.32 -8.20 18.58
N GLU A 117 6.65 -7.41 17.55
CA GLU A 117 5.74 -6.38 17.01
C GLU A 117 4.41 -6.98 16.55
N TYR A 118 4.45 -8.08 15.79
CA TYR A 118 3.23 -8.80 15.38
C TYR A 118 2.37 -9.24 16.57
N ASN A 119 3.00 -9.80 17.60
CA ASN A 119 2.27 -10.23 18.79
C ASN A 119 1.63 -9.03 19.52
N GLU A 120 2.34 -7.92 19.64
CA GLU A 120 1.80 -6.68 20.23
C GLU A 120 0.64 -6.11 19.40
N GLU A 121 0.78 -6.08 18.07
CA GLU A 121 -0.27 -5.64 17.14
C GLU A 121 -1.51 -6.54 17.25
N VAL A 122 -1.34 -7.86 17.23
CA VAL A 122 -2.44 -8.83 17.37
C VAL A 122 -3.13 -8.67 18.71
N LEU A 123 -2.37 -8.49 19.81
CA LEU A 123 -2.94 -8.26 21.14
C LEU A 123 -3.76 -6.96 21.19
N ALA A 124 -3.22 -5.85 20.67
CA ALA A 124 -3.90 -4.56 20.63
C ALA A 124 -5.15 -4.62 19.73
N HIS A 125 -5.06 -5.25 18.57
CA HIS A 125 -6.19 -5.43 17.66
C HIS A 125 -7.25 -6.34 18.30
N LYS A 126 -6.85 -7.45 18.94
CA LYS A 126 -7.77 -8.37 19.61
C LYS A 126 -8.55 -7.66 20.71
N ALA A 127 -7.90 -6.84 21.53
CA ALA A 127 -8.58 -6.07 22.58
C ALA A 127 -9.66 -5.14 21.99
N LYS A 128 -9.32 -4.36 20.95
CA LYS A 128 -10.29 -3.49 20.25
C LYS A 128 -11.41 -4.28 19.59
N TYR A 129 -11.09 -5.44 19.01
CA TYR A 129 -12.05 -6.32 18.36
C TYR A 129 -13.04 -6.90 19.38
N GLU A 130 -12.55 -7.45 20.48
CA GLU A 130 -13.38 -8.01 21.56
C GLU A 130 -14.27 -6.94 22.19
N GLU A 131 -13.77 -5.73 22.40
CA GLU A 131 -14.56 -4.59 22.88
C GLU A 131 -15.67 -4.22 21.90
N LYS A 132 -15.33 -4.04 20.61
CA LYS A 132 -16.29 -3.67 19.56
C LYS A 132 -17.40 -4.69 19.39
N PHE A 133 -17.08 -5.97 19.51
CA PHE A 133 -18.02 -7.08 19.28
C PHE A 133 -18.50 -7.74 20.57
N ALA A 134 -18.27 -7.14 21.74
CA ALA A 134 -18.69 -7.68 23.03
C ALA A 134 -20.21 -7.96 23.10
N ASN A 135 -21.00 -7.14 22.40
CA ASN A 135 -22.45 -7.27 22.29
C ASN A 135 -22.90 -7.40 20.83
N ALA A 136 -22.16 -8.18 20.02
CA ALA A 136 -22.48 -8.38 18.61
C ALA A 136 -23.92 -8.88 18.43
N THR A 137 -24.66 -8.20 17.55
CA THR A 137 -26.02 -8.59 17.18
C THR A 137 -26.01 -9.79 16.23
N GLU A 138 -27.17 -10.42 16.01
CA GLU A 138 -27.28 -11.49 15.01
C GLU A 138 -26.86 -11.01 13.61
N ASP A 139 -27.18 -9.76 13.25
CA ASP A 139 -26.80 -9.18 11.97
C ASP A 139 -25.29 -8.91 11.89
N ASP A 140 -24.65 -8.49 12.98
CA ASP A 140 -23.18 -8.37 13.04
C ASP A 140 -22.51 -9.72 12.80
N LEU A 141 -22.99 -10.79 13.45
CA LEU A 141 -22.46 -12.13 13.30
C LEU A 141 -22.68 -12.67 11.86
N LYS A 142 -23.84 -12.39 11.25
CA LYS A 142 -24.10 -12.74 9.85
C LYS A 142 -23.17 -11.98 8.89
N ASN A 143 -22.97 -10.68 9.11
CA ASN A 143 -22.07 -9.87 8.27
C ASN A 143 -20.61 -10.32 8.41
N MET A 144 -20.16 -10.61 9.63
CA MET A 144 -18.84 -11.19 9.89
C MET A 144 -18.68 -12.56 9.20
N GLY A 145 -19.64 -13.47 9.39
CA GLY A 145 -19.63 -14.78 8.76
C GLY A 145 -19.64 -14.70 7.23
N LYS A 146 -20.40 -13.76 6.66
CA LYS A 146 -20.44 -13.50 5.21
C LYS A 146 -19.11 -12.98 4.68
N SER A 147 -18.45 -12.07 5.40
CA SER A 147 -17.10 -11.60 5.07
C SER A 147 -16.10 -12.75 5.06
N LEU A 148 -16.11 -13.57 6.12
CA LEU A 148 -15.25 -14.75 6.21
C LEU A 148 -15.54 -15.74 5.08
N PHE A 149 -16.81 -15.99 4.78
CA PHE A 149 -17.25 -16.87 3.70
C PHE A 149 -16.71 -16.40 2.35
N PHE A 150 -16.81 -15.11 2.02
CA PHE A 150 -16.29 -14.61 0.74
C PHE A 150 -14.79 -14.77 0.58
N VAL A 151 -14.03 -14.62 1.66
CA VAL A 151 -12.56 -14.71 1.60
C VAL A 151 -12.10 -16.17 1.61
N GLN A 152 -12.69 -17.01 2.46
CA GLN A 152 -12.17 -18.36 2.75
C GLN A 152 -12.94 -19.48 2.04
N CYS A 153 -14.23 -19.29 1.74
CA CYS A 153 -15.12 -20.38 1.32
C CYS A 153 -15.64 -20.21 -0.12
N ALA A 154 -15.97 -18.98 -0.53
CA ALA A 154 -16.53 -18.68 -1.84
C ALA A 154 -15.66 -19.10 -3.04
N PRO A 155 -14.31 -19.12 -2.96
CA PRO A 155 -13.50 -19.65 -4.07
C PRO A 155 -13.86 -21.09 -4.48
N CYS A 156 -14.40 -21.91 -3.56
CA CYS A 156 -14.87 -23.27 -3.87
C CYS A 156 -16.39 -23.38 -3.85
N HIS A 157 -17.08 -22.67 -2.96
CA HIS A 157 -18.53 -22.79 -2.77
C HIS A 157 -19.37 -21.77 -3.56
N GLY A 158 -18.73 -20.90 -4.34
CA GLY A 158 -19.39 -19.83 -5.08
C GLY A 158 -19.79 -18.66 -4.18
N ASN A 159 -19.95 -17.47 -4.78
CA ASN A 159 -20.34 -16.25 -4.05
C ASN A 159 -21.75 -16.35 -3.44
N THR A 160 -22.60 -17.21 -4.01
CA THR A 160 -23.96 -17.49 -3.54
C THR A 160 -24.07 -18.74 -2.68
N GLY A 161 -22.98 -19.47 -2.48
CA GLY A 161 -22.98 -20.73 -1.73
C GLY A 161 -23.62 -21.90 -2.48
N ASP A 162 -23.83 -21.80 -3.80
CA ASP A 162 -24.42 -22.81 -4.67
C ASP A 162 -23.48 -23.97 -5.05
N GLY A 163 -22.25 -23.94 -4.54
CA GLY A 163 -21.27 -25.00 -4.72
C GLY A 163 -20.59 -24.96 -6.08
N LEU A 164 -19.96 -26.08 -6.45
CA LEU A 164 -19.18 -26.20 -7.68
C LEU A 164 -19.45 -27.52 -8.37
N SER A 165 -20.63 -27.68 -8.97
CA SER A 165 -21.00 -28.85 -9.78
C SER A 165 -20.63 -30.20 -9.16
N GLY A 166 -20.92 -30.38 -7.86
CA GLY A 166 -20.62 -31.61 -7.11
C GLY A 166 -19.22 -31.70 -6.48
N LYS A 167 -18.33 -30.75 -6.75
CA LYS A 167 -16.98 -30.67 -6.14
C LYS A 167 -16.97 -29.95 -4.80
N ALA A 168 -17.92 -29.04 -4.60
CA ALA A 168 -18.15 -28.33 -3.34
C ALA A 168 -19.63 -28.40 -3.01
N HIS A 169 -19.95 -28.50 -1.72
CA HIS A 169 -21.31 -28.59 -1.24
C HIS A 169 -22.12 -27.35 -1.63
N ASP A 170 -23.36 -27.58 -2.04
CA ASP A 170 -24.35 -26.57 -2.37
C ASP A 170 -25.17 -26.23 -1.12
N PHE A 171 -24.85 -25.11 -0.48
CA PHE A 171 -25.47 -24.64 0.76
C PHE A 171 -26.89 -24.09 0.56
N THR A 172 -27.40 -24.02 -0.68
CA THR A 172 -28.83 -23.76 -0.91
C THR A 172 -29.71 -24.96 -0.52
N LYS A 173 -29.07 -26.13 -0.32
CA LYS A 173 -29.71 -27.36 0.14
C LYS A 173 -29.61 -27.48 1.66
N ARG A 174 -30.56 -28.24 2.23
CA ARG A 174 -30.65 -28.41 3.69
C ARG A 174 -29.41 -29.13 4.23
N ILE A 175 -28.70 -28.45 5.13
CA ILE A 175 -27.65 -28.99 5.97
C ILE A 175 -27.92 -28.58 7.42
N SER A 176 -27.61 -29.45 8.39
CA SER A 176 -27.76 -29.08 9.81
C SER A 176 -26.61 -28.19 10.27
N TYR A 177 -26.87 -27.35 11.28
CA TYR A 177 -25.85 -26.50 11.89
C TYR A 177 -24.67 -27.32 12.43
N GLU A 178 -24.97 -28.46 13.05
CA GLU A 178 -23.99 -29.37 13.63
C GLU A 178 -23.07 -29.97 12.56
N GLN A 179 -23.63 -30.35 11.41
CA GLN A 179 -22.84 -30.86 10.28
C GLN A 179 -21.94 -29.78 9.68
N VAL A 180 -22.43 -28.54 9.52
CA VAL A 180 -21.62 -27.41 9.04
C VAL A 180 -20.45 -27.17 10.00
N LEU A 181 -20.72 -27.13 11.31
CA LEU A 181 -19.70 -26.86 12.31
C LEU A 181 -18.65 -27.98 12.38
N ASP A 182 -19.06 -29.24 12.28
CA ASP A 182 -18.15 -30.38 12.26
C ASP A 182 -17.21 -30.33 11.05
N VAL A 183 -17.77 -30.10 9.85
CA VAL A 183 -16.98 -30.02 8.60
C VAL A 183 -16.01 -28.83 8.63
N ILE A 184 -16.39 -27.68 9.17
CA ILE A 184 -15.49 -26.53 9.29
C ILE A 184 -14.31 -26.84 10.23
N LYS A 185 -14.55 -27.55 11.34
CA LYS A 185 -13.52 -27.87 12.33
C LYS A 185 -12.61 -29.02 11.92
N ASN A 186 -13.17 -30.03 11.27
CA ASN A 186 -12.52 -31.33 11.07
C ASN A 186 -12.26 -31.67 9.60
N GLY A 187 -12.78 -30.87 8.66
CA GLY A 187 -12.76 -31.17 7.23
C GLY A 187 -13.77 -32.25 6.83
N SER A 188 -14.02 -32.39 5.52
CA SER A 188 -15.04 -33.29 4.96
C SER A 188 -14.51 -34.63 4.44
N ASN A 189 -13.22 -34.96 4.64
CA ASN A 189 -12.60 -36.18 4.09
C ASN A 189 -13.25 -37.49 4.59
N LYS A 190 -14.10 -37.43 5.63
CA LYS A 190 -14.91 -38.56 6.08
C LYS A 190 -16.16 -38.83 5.23
N LEU A 191 -16.51 -37.96 4.28
CA LEU A 191 -17.76 -38.07 3.52
C LEU A 191 -17.70 -39.05 2.35
N GLY A 192 -16.52 -39.57 1.98
CA GLY A 192 -16.38 -40.70 1.05
C GLY A 192 -17.07 -40.50 -0.31
N TYR A 193 -17.14 -39.26 -0.81
CA TYR A 193 -17.57 -39.03 -2.19
C TYR A 193 -16.57 -39.71 -3.15
N PRO A 194 -17.05 -40.41 -4.19
CA PRO A 194 -16.19 -41.15 -5.12
C PRO A 194 -15.21 -40.26 -5.89
#